data_AF-A0A950XAZ0-F1
#
_entry.id   AF-A0A950XAZ0-F1
#
_cell.length_a   1.000
_cell.length_b   1.000
_cell.length_c   1.000
_cell.angle_alpha   90.00
_cell.angle_beta   90.00
_cell.angle_gamma   90.00
#
_symmetry.space_group_name_H-M   'P 1'
#
loop_
_entity.id
_entity.type
_entity.pdbx_description
1 polymer ?
#
loop_
_entity_poly.entity_id
_entity_poly.type
_entity_poly.pdbx_seq_one_letter_code
_entity_poly.pdbx_strand_id
1 'polypeptide(L)'
;MPERADISDKLIHFTKGNSWKDAFGTLRKIMSERRLLSGNYRIRGGYDCVCFTEAPLKAFADRFFAQLAPSRYAPFGLMFNKSFVFAAGGRPVIYEPESEFMVLPEEIRWRHVRYEPTSEDPVDFTWEREWRIRCEEFPFSTADAVIILPNGE
;
A
#
# COMPACT_ATOMS: atom_id res chain seq x y z
N MET A 1 1.54 -16.58 -17.50
CA MET A 1 2.55 -16.70 -16.42
C MET A 1 2.19 -17.92 -15.59
N PRO A 2 3.16 -18.66 -15.04
CA PRO A 2 2.87 -19.76 -14.12
C PRO A 2 2.07 -19.26 -12.92
N GLU A 3 1.09 -20.05 -12.48
CA GLU A 3 0.22 -19.70 -11.35
C GLU A 3 1.03 -19.76 -10.05
N ARG A 4 1.18 -18.61 -9.39
CA ARG A 4 1.94 -18.43 -8.15
C ARG A 4 0.98 -17.94 -7.08
N ALA A 5 0.71 -18.78 -6.08
CA ALA A 5 -0.26 -18.47 -5.02
C ALA A 5 0.12 -17.25 -4.16
N ASP A 6 1.38 -16.83 -4.19
CA ASP A 6 1.95 -15.70 -3.45
C ASP A 6 2.02 -14.39 -4.25
N ILE A 7 1.70 -14.41 -5.55
CA ILE A 7 1.79 -13.24 -6.43
C ILE A 7 0.38 -12.88 -6.91
N SER A 8 0.08 -11.58 -6.96
CA SER A 8 -1.22 -11.07 -7.38
C SER A 8 -1.07 -10.05 -8.50
N ASP A 9 -2.02 -9.99 -9.41
CA ASP A 9 -2.19 -8.89 -10.36
C ASP A 9 -2.97 -7.71 -9.75
N LYS A 10 -3.31 -7.79 -8.46
CA LYS A 10 -4.06 -6.80 -7.71
C LYS A 10 -3.19 -6.07 -6.69
N LEU A 11 -3.50 -4.79 -6.50
CA LEU A 11 -2.90 -3.91 -5.50
C LEU A 11 -4.00 -3.35 -4.61
N ILE A 12 -3.77 -3.33 -3.31
CA ILE A 12 -4.76 -2.88 -2.33
C ILE A 12 -4.28 -1.63 -1.61
N HIS A 13 -5.11 -0.59 -1.58
CA HIS A 13 -4.96 0.55 -0.69
C HIS A 13 -5.87 0.37 0.51
N PHE A 14 -5.30 0.17 1.70
CA PHE A 14 -6.05 0.07 2.95
C PHE A 14 -6.36 1.47 3.51
N THR A 15 -7.58 1.65 3.99
CA THR A 15 -7.94 2.91 4.64
C THR A 15 -7.39 2.97 6.06
N LYS A 16 -7.04 4.19 6.47
CA LYS A 16 -6.55 4.48 7.82
C LYS A 16 -7.71 4.95 8.69
N GLY A 17 -7.62 4.69 9.98
CA GLY A 17 -8.54 5.22 10.99
C GLY A 17 -8.18 4.71 12.38
N ASN A 18 -8.39 5.56 13.40
CA ASN A 18 -8.14 5.20 14.80
C ASN A 18 -9.24 4.31 15.39
N SER A 19 -10.37 4.22 14.68
CA SER A 19 -11.47 3.32 14.98
C SER A 19 -12.06 2.77 13.69
N TRP A 20 -12.86 1.71 13.82
CA TRP A 20 -13.65 1.16 12.72
C TRP A 20 -14.51 2.21 12.02
N LYS A 21 -15.17 3.07 12.82
CA LYS A 21 -16.03 4.15 12.33
C LYS A 21 -15.24 5.17 11.50
N ASP A 22 -14.05 5.55 11.97
CA ASP A 22 -13.21 6.53 11.27
C ASP A 22 -12.67 5.98 9.95
N ALA A 23 -12.25 4.72 9.95
CA ALA A 23 -11.75 4.06 8.75
C ALA A 23 -12.84 3.82 7.71
N PHE A 24 -14.04 3.45 8.16
CA PHE A 24 -15.21 3.35 7.28
C PHE A 24 -15.63 4.73 6.74
N GLY A 25 -15.58 5.77 7.59
CA GLY A 25 -15.78 7.15 7.17
C GLY A 25 -14.79 7.59 6.08
N THR A 26 -13.52 7.21 6.23
CA THR A 26 -12.46 7.44 5.23
C THR A 26 -12.77 6.73 3.92
N LEU A 27 -13.19 5.46 3.96
CA LEU A 27 -13.62 4.72 2.76
C LEU A 27 -14.79 5.42 2.06
N ARG A 28 -15.82 5.84 2.80
CA ARG A 28 -16.98 6.56 2.25
C ARG A 28 -16.57 7.87 1.58
N LYS A 29 -15.65 8.63 2.20
CA LYS A 29 -15.13 9.87 1.63
C LYS A 29 -14.42 9.59 0.30
N ILE A 30 -13.51 8.62 0.28
CA ILE A 30 -12.80 8.19 -0.93
C ILE A 30 -13.78 7.79 -2.04
N MET A 31 -14.81 7.01 -1.71
CA MET A 31 -15.83 6.57 -2.69
C MET A 31 -16.64 7.75 -3.24
N SER A 32 -16.99 8.72 -2.40
CA SER A 32 -17.72 9.92 -2.81
C SER A 32 -16.87 10.82 -3.70
N GLU A 33 -15.59 10.98 -3.39
CA GLU A 33 -14.67 11.86 -4.11
C GLU A 33 -13.97 11.17 -5.29
N ARG A 34 -14.03 9.84 -5.37
CA ARG A 34 -13.44 8.99 -6.42
C ARG A 34 -11.94 9.23 -6.64
N ARG A 35 -11.22 9.44 -5.54
CA ARG A 35 -9.77 9.68 -5.54
C ARG A 35 -9.14 9.22 -4.23
N LEU A 36 -7.89 8.78 -4.31
CA LEU A 36 -7.03 8.59 -3.15
C LEU A 36 -6.19 9.84 -2.94
N LEU A 37 -6.10 10.30 -1.69
CA LEU A 37 -5.18 11.35 -1.29
C LEU A 37 -3.85 10.71 -0.91
N SER A 38 -2.75 11.33 -1.32
CA SER A 38 -1.43 10.89 -0.91
C SER A 38 -1.12 11.26 0.53
N GLY A 39 -0.05 10.66 1.04
CA GLY A 39 0.58 11.09 2.28
C GLY A 39 2.05 10.69 2.29
N ASN A 40 2.77 11.18 3.30
CA ASN A 40 4.20 10.99 3.46
C ASN A 40 4.57 10.21 4.73
N TYR A 41 3.58 9.64 5.42
CA TYR A 41 3.80 8.88 6.65
C TYR A 41 4.72 7.69 6.41
N ARG A 42 5.86 7.67 7.12
CA ARG A 42 6.93 6.67 6.97
C ARG A 42 7.54 6.59 5.56
N ILE A 43 7.48 7.68 4.81
CA ILE A 43 8.17 7.81 3.52
C ILE A 43 9.42 8.66 3.73
N ARG A 44 10.60 8.05 3.56
CA ARG A 44 11.86 8.76 3.69
C ARG A 44 11.96 9.87 2.63
N GLY A 45 12.39 11.06 3.05
CA GLY A 45 12.43 12.26 2.19
C GLY A 45 11.12 13.04 2.13
N GLY A 46 10.05 12.57 2.78
CA GLY A 46 8.78 13.31 2.87
C GLY A 46 7.99 13.38 1.57
N TYR A 47 8.26 12.49 0.61
CA TYR A 47 7.54 12.45 -0.66
C TYR A 47 6.09 12.05 -0.44
N ASP A 48 5.17 12.81 -1.04
CA ASP A 48 3.76 12.46 -1.04
C ASP A 48 3.48 11.33 -2.02
N CYS A 49 3.04 10.18 -1.49
CA CYS A 49 2.71 9.02 -2.28
C CYS A 49 1.34 8.44 -1.89
N VAL A 50 0.69 7.81 -2.87
CA VAL A 50 -0.37 6.83 -2.61
C VAL A 50 0.29 5.45 -2.57
N CYS A 51 0.16 4.77 -1.43
CA CYS A 51 0.74 3.45 -1.22
C CYS A 51 -0.29 2.34 -1.41
N PHE A 52 0.18 1.20 -1.90
CA PHE A 52 -0.59 -0.02 -2.07
C PHE A 52 0.25 -1.21 -1.60
N THR A 53 -0.41 -2.31 -1.24
CA THR A 53 0.24 -3.61 -1.01
C THR A 53 -0.17 -4.56 -2.12
N GLU A 54 0.79 -5.28 -2.68
CA GLU A 54 0.50 -6.42 -3.55
C GLU A 54 0.22 -7.65 -2.70
N ALA A 55 -1.04 -8.11 -2.72
CA ALA A 55 -1.37 -9.34 -2.03
C ALA A 55 -2.47 -10.14 -2.73
N PRO A 56 -2.35 -11.48 -2.77
CA PRO A 56 -3.47 -12.34 -3.08
C PRO A 56 -4.49 -12.23 -1.95
N LEU A 57 -5.72 -11.78 -2.23
CA LEU A 57 -6.74 -11.47 -1.21
C LEU A 57 -6.94 -12.60 -0.19
N LYS A 58 -6.84 -13.86 -0.64
CA LYS A 58 -6.95 -15.07 0.20
C LYS A 58 -5.76 -15.26 1.15
N ALA A 59 -4.53 -15.20 0.63
CA ALA A 59 -3.31 -15.30 1.44
C ALA A 59 -3.16 -14.10 2.39
N PHE A 60 -3.67 -12.95 1.96
CA PHE A 60 -3.71 -11.73 2.74
C PHE A 60 -4.70 -11.85 3.90
N ALA A 61 -5.95 -12.24 3.66
CA ALA A 61 -6.96 -12.33 4.71
C ALA A 61 -6.55 -13.25 5.87
N ASP A 62 -5.94 -14.41 5.58
CA ASP A 62 -5.63 -15.44 6.57
C ASP A 62 -4.44 -15.07 7.49
N ARG A 63 -3.45 -14.31 6.99
CA ARG A 63 -2.22 -13.98 7.73
C ARG A 63 -2.16 -12.51 8.18
N PHE A 64 -2.70 -11.58 7.39
CA PHE A 64 -2.58 -10.14 7.62
C PHE A 64 -3.41 -9.67 8.82
N PHE A 65 -4.69 -10.07 8.90
CA PHE A 65 -5.54 -9.67 10.04
C PHE A 65 -5.12 -10.32 11.35
N ALA A 66 -4.47 -11.49 11.30
CA ALA A 66 -3.94 -12.18 12.47
C ALA A 66 -2.61 -11.59 12.98
N GLN A 67 -1.80 -10.99 12.11
CA GLN A 67 -0.45 -10.48 12.44
C GLN A 67 -0.36 -8.96 12.54
N LEU A 68 -1.38 -8.24 12.08
CA LEU A 68 -1.47 -6.82 12.38
C LEU A 68 -1.83 -6.63 13.84
N ALA A 69 -0.91 -5.97 14.55
CA ALA A 69 -1.29 -5.21 15.73
C ALA A 69 -2.58 -4.41 15.40
N PRO A 70 -3.62 -4.44 16.25
CA PRO A 70 -4.95 -3.90 15.97
C PRO A 70 -5.02 -2.37 15.67
N SER A 71 -3.88 -1.71 15.46
CA SER A 71 -3.73 -0.25 15.37
C SER A 71 -3.31 0.31 14.00
N ARG A 72 -2.82 -0.50 13.04
CA ARG A 72 -2.22 0.06 11.79
C ARG A 72 -3.09 0.08 10.54
N TYR A 73 -3.95 -0.91 10.35
CA TYR A 73 -4.84 -0.95 9.18
C TYR A 73 -6.24 -1.37 9.63
N ALA A 74 -7.24 -0.61 9.19
CA ALA A 74 -8.61 -1.04 9.29
C ALA A 74 -8.93 -2.02 8.17
N PRO A 75 -9.91 -2.92 8.33
CA PRO A 75 -10.22 -3.96 7.34
C PRO A 75 -10.98 -3.44 6.11
N PHE A 76 -10.79 -2.18 5.75
CA PHE A 76 -11.42 -1.52 4.62
C PHE A 76 -10.35 -1.15 3.60
N GLY A 77 -10.67 -1.27 2.32
CA GLY A 77 -9.74 -0.87 1.28
C GLY A 77 -10.34 -0.79 -0.11
N LEU A 78 -9.51 -0.38 -1.05
CA LEU A 78 -9.81 -0.38 -2.47
C LEU A 78 -8.73 -1.19 -3.20
N MET A 79 -9.18 -2.10 -4.04
CA MET A 79 -8.34 -2.96 -4.84
C MET A 79 -8.35 -2.50 -6.29
N PHE A 80 -7.17 -2.40 -6.88
CA PHE A 80 -6.93 -1.97 -8.25
C PHE A 80 -6.18 -3.03 -9.03
N ASN A 81 -6.36 -3.03 -10.35
CA ASN A 81 -5.47 -3.78 -11.23
C ASN A 81 -4.07 -3.17 -11.21
N LYS A 82 -3.04 -4.02 -11.11
CA LYS A 82 -1.63 -3.59 -11.15
C LYS A 82 -1.29 -2.86 -12.44
N SER A 83 -1.88 -3.27 -13.58
CA SER A 83 -1.71 -2.59 -14.86
C SER A 83 -2.23 -1.15 -14.85
N PHE A 84 -3.37 -0.90 -14.19
CA PHE A 84 -3.94 0.43 -14.03
C PHE A 84 -3.02 1.34 -13.20
N VAL A 85 -2.58 0.84 -12.04
CA VAL A 85 -1.63 1.56 -11.16
C VAL A 85 -0.31 1.82 -11.88
N PHE A 86 0.22 0.83 -12.62
CA PHE A 86 1.47 0.97 -13.36
C PHE A 86 1.37 2.01 -14.47
N ALA A 87 0.25 2.02 -15.22
CA ALA A 87 -0.02 3.00 -16.27
C ALA A 87 -0.08 4.44 -15.72
N ALA A 88 -0.53 4.61 -14.47
CA ALA A 88 -0.53 5.88 -13.77
C ALA A 88 0.82 6.27 -13.14
N GLY A 89 1.90 5.55 -13.43
CA GLY A 89 3.25 5.82 -12.90
C GLY A 89 3.57 5.09 -11.60
N GLY A 90 2.68 4.22 -11.12
CA GLY A 90 2.92 3.41 -9.93
C GLY A 90 4.03 2.38 -10.14
N ARG A 91 4.89 2.21 -9.13
CA ARG A 91 6.02 1.28 -9.17
C ARG A 91 6.16 0.54 -7.83
N PRO A 92 6.74 -0.67 -7.83
CA PRO A 92 7.18 -1.30 -6.59
C PRO A 92 8.26 -0.44 -5.92
N VAL A 93 8.25 -0.46 -4.59
CA VAL A 93 9.30 0.14 -3.78
C VAL A 93 10.65 -0.57 -3.98
N ILE A 94 11.71 0.07 -3.52
CA ILE A 94 13.08 -0.44 -3.51
C ILE A 94 13.45 -0.64 -2.04
N TYR A 95 13.65 -1.91 -1.65
CA TYR A 95 14.02 -2.29 -0.29
C TYR A 95 15.55 -2.28 -0.16
N GLU A 96 16.08 -1.27 0.53
CA GLU A 96 17.51 -1.05 0.67
C GLU A 96 17.85 -0.50 2.06
N PRO A 97 19.10 -0.62 2.54
CA PRO A 97 19.54 0.02 3.77
C PRO A 97 19.30 1.54 3.78
N GLU A 98 19.25 2.14 4.96
CA GLU A 98 19.06 3.60 5.07
C GLU A 98 20.19 4.38 4.38
N SER A 99 21.41 3.82 4.37
CA SER A 99 22.58 4.43 3.73
C SER A 99 22.45 4.59 2.21
N GLU A 100 21.66 3.75 1.55
CA GLU A 100 21.47 3.79 0.09
C GLU A 100 20.48 4.88 -0.35
N PHE A 101 19.70 5.46 0.58
CA PHE A 101 18.71 6.48 0.25
C PHE A 101 19.31 7.68 -0.53
N MET A 102 20.49 8.15 -0.12
CA MET A 102 21.16 9.28 -0.78
C MET A 102 21.89 8.86 -2.07
N VAL A 103 22.18 7.57 -2.24
CA VAL A 103 22.81 7.00 -3.43
C VAL A 103 21.80 6.88 -4.58
N LEU A 104 20.53 6.58 -4.25
CA LEU A 104 19.46 6.55 -5.24
C LEU A 104 19.31 7.91 -5.95
N PRO A 105 19.10 7.93 -7.28
CA PRO A 105 18.73 9.13 -8.02
C PRO A 105 17.45 9.75 -7.44
N GLU A 106 17.43 11.08 -7.36
CA GLU A 106 16.34 11.84 -6.72
C GLU A 106 14.96 11.51 -7.31
N GLU A 107 14.93 11.24 -8.61
CA GLU A 107 13.74 10.92 -9.39
C GLU A 107 13.05 9.63 -8.91
N ILE A 108 13.78 8.74 -8.23
CA ILE A 108 13.27 7.45 -7.75
C ILE A 108 13.38 7.27 -6.23
N ARG A 109 13.96 8.22 -5.48
CA ARG A 109 14.09 8.15 -4.01
C ARG A 109 12.77 7.93 -3.27
N TRP A 110 11.65 8.41 -3.82
CA TRP A 110 10.30 8.17 -3.28
C TRP A 110 9.92 6.68 -3.19
N ARG A 111 10.65 5.81 -3.92
CA ARG A 111 10.48 4.36 -3.87
C ARG A 111 11.26 3.71 -2.74
N HIS A 112 12.18 4.40 -2.05
CA HIS A 112 12.98 3.79 -0.99
C HIS A 112 12.11 3.34 0.19
N VAL A 113 12.41 2.14 0.69
CA VAL A 113 11.92 1.59 1.95
C VAL A 113 13.10 0.97 2.68
N ARG A 114 13.31 1.37 3.93
CA ARG A 114 14.38 0.84 4.77
C ARG A 114 14.24 -0.68 4.93
N TYR A 115 15.30 -1.40 4.60
CA TYR A 115 15.43 -2.84 4.77
C TYR A 115 16.79 -3.16 5.38
N GLU A 116 16.78 -3.59 6.64
CA GLU A 116 17.98 -3.90 7.44
C GLU A 116 17.69 -5.15 8.27
N PRO A 117 17.74 -6.35 7.67
CA PRO A 117 17.38 -7.58 8.37
C PRO A 117 18.46 -8.06 9.36
N THR A 118 19.67 -7.49 9.31
CA THR A 118 20.83 -7.90 10.11
C THR A 118 21.23 -6.91 11.20
N SER A 119 20.47 -5.83 11.41
CA SER A 119 20.70 -4.86 12.50
C SER A 119 20.29 -5.43 13.86
N GLU A 120 20.72 -4.78 14.95
CA GLU A 120 20.30 -5.14 16.32
C GLU A 120 18.77 -5.07 16.49
N ASP A 121 18.14 -4.07 15.85
CA ASP A 121 16.70 -3.97 15.68
C ASP A 121 16.34 -4.18 14.19
N PRO A 122 16.01 -5.42 13.77
CA PRO A 122 15.75 -5.71 12.36
C PRO A 122 14.56 -4.95 11.79
N VAL A 123 14.73 -4.43 10.57
CA VAL A 123 13.66 -3.76 9.82
C VAL A 123 13.38 -4.53 8.54
N ASP A 124 12.20 -5.14 8.45
CA ASP A 124 11.74 -5.88 7.27
C ASP A 124 10.24 -5.66 7.00
N PHE A 125 9.95 -4.93 5.92
CA PHE A 125 8.60 -4.73 5.38
C PHE A 125 8.43 -5.33 3.98
N THR A 126 9.32 -6.26 3.58
CA THR A 126 9.27 -6.91 2.25
C THR A 126 7.99 -7.71 2.05
N TRP A 127 7.41 -8.21 3.15
CA TRP A 127 6.13 -8.91 3.18
C TRP A 127 4.94 -8.02 2.75
N GLU A 128 5.04 -6.69 2.89
CA GLU A 128 3.99 -5.77 2.40
C GLU A 128 3.99 -5.67 0.88
N ARG A 129 5.09 -6.05 0.19
CA ARG A 129 5.25 -5.95 -1.26
C ARG A 129 4.73 -4.59 -1.77
N GLU A 130 5.25 -3.53 -1.17
CA GLU A 130 4.68 -2.19 -1.29
C GLU A 130 4.84 -1.65 -2.72
N TRP A 131 3.79 -0.99 -3.21
CA TRP A 131 3.78 -0.18 -4.42
C TRP A 131 3.46 1.26 -4.05
N ARG A 132 4.04 2.20 -4.77
CA ARG A 132 3.78 3.64 -4.59
C ARG A 132 3.46 4.30 -5.92
N ILE A 133 2.63 5.34 -5.89
CA ILE A 133 2.54 6.37 -6.91
C ILE A 133 2.92 7.69 -6.25
N ARG A 134 3.90 8.42 -6.80
CA ARG A 134 4.22 9.78 -6.35
C ARG A 134 3.25 10.77 -7.03
N CYS A 135 2.29 11.28 -6.26
CA CYS A 135 1.25 12.19 -6.73
C CYS A 135 0.60 12.92 -5.54
N GLU A 136 -0.13 14.00 -5.78
CA GLU A 136 -0.97 14.64 -4.76
C GLU A 136 -2.31 13.88 -4.57
N GLU A 137 -2.89 13.44 -5.68
CA GLU A 137 -4.10 12.64 -5.69
C GLU A 137 -4.08 11.61 -6.82
N PHE A 138 -4.77 10.50 -6.60
CA PHE A 138 -4.92 9.42 -7.54
C PHE A 138 -6.40 9.21 -7.85
N PRO A 139 -6.92 9.81 -8.94
CA PRO A 139 -8.31 9.67 -9.33
C PRO A 139 -8.59 8.29 -9.93
N PHE A 140 -9.81 7.79 -9.77
CA PHE A 140 -10.24 6.51 -10.33
C PHE A 140 -11.72 6.51 -10.69
N SER A 141 -12.14 5.63 -11.59
CA SER A 141 -13.55 5.39 -11.90
C SER A 141 -14.07 4.14 -11.18
N THR A 142 -15.38 3.92 -11.21
CA THR A 142 -16.00 2.70 -10.66
C THR A 142 -15.58 1.43 -11.39
N ALA A 143 -15.01 1.52 -12.60
CA ALA A 143 -14.47 0.37 -13.34
C ALA A 143 -13.05 -0.01 -12.88
N ASP A 144 -12.34 0.90 -12.22
CA ASP A 144 -10.92 0.72 -11.88
C ASP A 144 -10.72 0.10 -10.49
N ALA A 145 -11.72 0.22 -9.61
CA ALA A 145 -11.62 -0.10 -8.20
C ALA A 145 -12.69 -1.10 -7.72
N VAL A 146 -12.26 -2.09 -6.95
CA VAL A 146 -13.13 -3.01 -6.20
C VAL A 146 -13.04 -2.66 -4.72
N ILE A 147 -14.18 -2.56 -4.05
CA ILE A 147 -14.22 -2.27 -2.61
C ILE A 147 -13.91 -3.55 -1.84
N ILE A 148 -13.02 -3.44 -0.85
CA ILE A 148 -12.75 -4.48 0.13
C ILE A 148 -13.44 -4.12 1.44
N LEU A 149 -14.27 -5.04 1.91
CA LEU A 149 -14.95 -4.98 3.20
C LEU A 149 -14.57 -6.23 4.01
N PRO A 150 -14.55 -6.13 5.35
CA PRO A 150 -14.48 -7.30 6.20
C PRO A 150 -15.73 -8.15 5.99
N ASN A 151 -15.57 -9.48 6.05
CA ASN A 151 -16.73 -10.35 6.17
C ASN A 151 -17.31 -10.14 7.57
N GLY A 152 -18.61 -9.86 7.66
CA GLY A 152 -19.29 -9.80 8.95
C GLY A 152 -19.37 -11.20 9.55
N GLU A 153 -18.98 -11.35 10.81
CA GLU A 153 -19.60 -12.35 11.68
C GLU A 153 -20.88 -11.75 12.28
#